data_AF-A0A6B2KQP7-F1
#
_entry.id   AF-A0A6B2KQP7-F1
#
_cell.length_a   1.000
_cell.length_b   1.000
_cell.length_c   1.000
_cell.angle_alpha   90.00
_cell.angle_beta   90.00
_cell.angle_gamma   90.00
#
_symmetry.space_group_name_H-M   'P 1'
#
loop_
_entity.id
_entity.type
_entity.pdbx_description
1 polymer ?
#
loop_
_entity_poly.entity_id
_entity_poly.type
_entity_poly.pdbx_seq_one_letter_code
_entity_poly.pdbx_strand_id
1 'polypeptide(L)'
;MASLHARRRLWQAFSLLAVFALLAALVPAPELGRLARPAKEAGRLFLPDRDGDLVRDDVGRMIRQDYSGVSHAALMQVARSWQKLATLADAKPDVQFAAGNRLTRAFDCAYSPGVLARSQMGPQDMYAAIARIRDALFDTPERKAALEKAEAGRGTRAWAHDNAPCDFDPAAMAG
;
A
#
# COMPACT_ATOMS: atom_id res chain seq x y z
N MET A 1 -2.28 39.43 47.60
CA MET A 1 -2.87 40.16 46.46
C MET A 1 -2.64 39.35 45.18
N ALA A 2 -3.56 38.42 44.85
CA ALA A 2 -3.46 37.60 43.64
C ALA A 2 -4.03 38.36 42.44
N SER A 3 -3.20 38.49 41.42
CA SER A 3 -3.27 39.44 40.31
C SER A 3 -4.50 39.29 39.40
N LEU A 4 -5.10 40.43 39.05
CA LEU A 4 -6.12 40.65 38.01
C LEU A 4 -5.82 39.95 36.66
N HIS A 5 -4.57 39.56 36.40
CA HIS A 5 -4.16 38.88 35.17
C HIS A 5 -4.68 37.43 35.07
N ALA A 6 -4.88 36.74 36.19
CA ALA A 6 -5.40 35.36 36.18
C ALA A 6 -6.87 35.30 35.72
N ARG A 7 -7.69 36.29 36.13
CA ARG A 7 -9.09 36.39 35.73
C ARG A 7 -9.27 36.69 34.24
N ARG A 8 -8.37 37.49 33.66
CA ARG A 8 -8.42 37.86 32.23
C ARG A 8 -8.09 36.69 31.31
N ARG A 9 -7.13 35.83 31.70
CA ARG A 9 -6.78 34.61 30.93
C ARG A 9 -7.87 33.54 30.97
N LEU A 10 -8.54 33.39 32.11
CA LEU A 10 -9.70 32.50 32.24
C LEU A 10 -10.86 32.94 31.32
N TRP A 11 -11.16 34.23 31.28
CA TRP A 11 -12.19 34.76 30.38
C TRP A 11 -11.86 34.55 28.89
N GLN A 12 -10.60 34.75 28.49
CA GLN A 12 -10.17 34.50 27.11
C GLN A 12 -10.26 33.02 26.70
N ALA A 13 -9.93 32.10 27.62
CA ALA A 13 -10.08 30.66 27.39
C ALA A 13 -11.55 30.26 27.22
N PHE A 14 -12.45 30.82 28.03
CA PHE A 14 -13.89 30.58 27.91
C PHE A 14 -14.47 31.13 26.59
N SER A 15 -14.01 32.29 26.13
CA SER A 15 -14.44 32.85 24.84
C SER A 15 -13.98 32.00 23.65
N LEU A 16 -12.76 31.45 23.68
CA LEU A 16 -12.25 30.58 22.62
C LEU A 16 -13.00 29.24 22.56
N LEU A 17 -13.32 28.66 23.71
CA LEU A 17 -14.15 27.44 23.80
C LEU A 17 -15.57 27.66 23.26
N ALA A 18 -16.18 28.81 23.56
CA ALA A 18 -17.50 29.16 23.06
C ALA A 18 -17.52 29.34 21.54
N VAL A 19 -16.47 29.95 20.96
CA VAL A 19 -16.32 30.10 19.50
C VAL A 19 -16.12 28.75 18.81
N PHE A 20 -15.33 27.84 19.40
CA PHE A 20 -15.15 26.49 18.87
C PHE A 20 -16.44 25.67 18.91
N ALA A 21 -17.23 25.79 19.99
CA ALA A 21 -18.52 25.12 20.09
C ALA A 21 -19.54 25.66 19.07
N LEU A 22 -19.53 26.97 18.82
CA LEU A 22 -20.39 27.60 17.81
C LEU A 22 -20.01 27.16 16.38
N LEU A 23 -18.70 27.10 16.07
CA LEU A 23 -18.19 26.63 14.78
C LEU A 23 -18.52 25.15 14.55
N ALA A 24 -18.44 24.30 15.59
CA ALA A 24 -18.81 22.89 15.50
C ALA A 24 -20.32 22.69 15.26
N ALA A 25 -21.17 23.62 15.72
CA ALA A 25 -22.61 23.59 15.49
C ALA A 25 -23.04 24.09 14.09
N LEU A 26 -22.15 24.81 13.38
CA LEU A 26 -22.39 25.36 12.05
C LEU A 26 -21.98 24.43 10.90
N VAL A 27 -21.31 23.31 11.20
CA VAL A 27 -20.96 22.30 10.18
C VAL A 27 -22.05 21.23 10.18
N PRO A 28 -22.85 21.09 9.10
CA PRO A 28 -23.82 20.02 9.01
C PRO A 28 -23.10 18.67 9.09
N ALA A 29 -23.47 17.88 10.12
CA ALA A 29 -22.98 16.52 10.38
C ALA A 29 -22.87 15.58 9.15
N PRO A 30 -23.69 15.65 8.08
CA PRO A 30 -23.50 14.80 6.90
C PRO A 30 -22.18 15.01 6.11
N GLU A 31 -21.52 16.17 6.23
CA GLU A 31 -20.29 16.46 5.46
C GLU A 31 -19.03 15.89 6.11
N LEU A 32 -18.99 15.78 7.45
CA LEU A 32 -17.90 15.10 8.17
C LEU A 32 -17.88 13.58 7.91
N GLY A 33 -19.06 12.98 7.72
CA GLY A 33 -19.20 11.56 7.36
C GLY A 33 -18.76 11.24 5.92
N ARG A 34 -18.91 12.19 4.98
CA ARG A 34 -18.45 12.04 3.59
C ARG A 34 -16.94 12.13 3.45
N LEU A 35 -16.28 13.00 4.21
CA LEU A 35 -14.83 13.15 4.18
C LEU A 35 -14.10 12.01 4.92
N ALA A 36 -14.74 11.36 5.89
CA ALA A 36 -14.18 10.21 6.62
C ALA A 36 -14.35 8.86 5.90
N ARG A 37 -15.30 8.74 4.96
CA ARG A 37 -15.55 7.50 4.18
C ARG A 37 -14.42 7.08 3.23
N PRO A 38 -13.82 7.97 2.39
CA PRO A 38 -12.83 7.52 1.41
C PRO A 38 -11.55 6.98 2.06
N ALA A 39 -11.12 7.55 3.19
CA ALA A 39 -9.94 7.07 3.91
C ALA A 39 -10.17 5.71 4.60
N LYS A 40 -11.40 5.42 5.06
CA LYS A 40 -11.74 4.16 5.71
C LYS A 40 -12.06 3.03 4.73
N GLU A 41 -12.46 3.35 3.50
CA GLU A 41 -12.66 2.37 2.41
C GLU A 41 -11.36 2.02 1.69
N ALA A 42 -10.45 2.98 1.47
CA ALA A 42 -9.13 2.69 0.89
C ALA A 42 -8.31 1.70 1.75
N GLY A 43 -8.44 1.77 3.08
CA GLY A 43 -7.85 0.80 4.01
C GLY A 43 -8.50 -0.59 4.03
N ARG A 44 -9.55 -0.84 3.23
CA ARG A 44 -10.29 -2.11 3.20
C ARG A 44 -10.11 -2.95 1.94
N LEU A 45 -9.44 -2.42 0.90
CA LEU A 45 -9.32 -3.08 -0.40
C LEU A 45 -8.71 -4.50 -0.31
N PHE A 46 -7.77 -4.70 0.63
CA PHE A 46 -7.09 -5.96 0.87
C PHE A 46 -7.14 -6.42 2.34
N LEU A 47 -8.32 -6.40 2.98
CA LEU A 47 -8.48 -7.04 4.30
C LEU A 47 -8.61 -8.57 4.21
N PRO A 48 -8.17 -9.32 5.24
CA PRO A 48 -7.22 -8.96 6.28
C PRO A 48 -5.77 -9.44 5.98
N ASP A 49 -4.80 -8.67 6.49
CA ASP A 49 -3.39 -9.03 6.67
C ASP A 49 -3.19 -9.26 8.18
N ARG A 50 -3.52 -10.46 8.66
CA ARG A 50 -3.39 -10.86 10.07
C ARG A 50 -1.97 -11.30 10.39
N ASP A 51 -1.26 -11.78 9.38
CA ASP A 51 0.10 -12.28 9.53
C ASP A 51 1.13 -11.13 9.57
N GLY A 52 0.69 -9.89 9.32
CA GLY A 52 1.53 -8.69 9.35
C GLY A 52 2.55 -8.67 8.22
N ASP A 53 2.32 -9.46 7.17
CA ASP A 53 3.21 -9.64 6.05
C ASP A 53 2.91 -8.66 4.91
N LEU A 54 1.99 -7.73 5.10
CA LEU A 54 1.58 -6.70 4.14
C LEU A 54 0.97 -7.27 2.85
N VAL A 55 0.55 -8.54 2.87
CA VAL A 55 -0.16 -9.24 1.80
C VAL A 55 -1.50 -9.73 2.34
N ARG A 56 -2.50 -9.85 1.46
CA ARG A 56 -3.79 -10.45 1.81
C ARG A 56 -3.56 -11.90 2.27
N ASP A 57 -4.08 -12.29 3.44
CA ASP A 57 -3.71 -13.56 4.11
C ASP A 57 -3.86 -14.81 3.23
N ASP A 58 -4.89 -14.90 2.39
CA ASP A 58 -5.12 -16.03 1.49
C ASP A 58 -4.07 -16.12 0.37
N VAL A 59 -3.66 -14.99 -0.19
CA VAL A 59 -2.57 -14.92 -1.17
C VAL A 59 -1.23 -15.19 -0.49
N GLY A 60 -1.00 -14.63 0.71
CA GLY A 60 0.18 -14.94 1.51
C GLY A 60 0.28 -16.44 1.82
N ARG A 61 -0.83 -17.08 2.19
CA ARG A 61 -0.89 -18.55 2.38
C ARG A 61 -0.64 -19.31 1.09
N MET A 62 -1.25 -18.92 -0.04
CA MET A 62 -1.01 -19.55 -1.34
C MET A 62 0.48 -19.49 -1.69
N ILE A 63 1.12 -18.33 -1.53
CA ILE A 63 2.55 -18.19 -1.82
C ILE A 63 3.39 -19.08 -0.90
N ARG A 64 3.07 -19.12 0.40
CA ARG A 64 3.78 -19.98 1.37
C ARG A 64 3.59 -21.48 1.12
N GLN A 65 2.46 -21.89 0.53
CA GLN A 65 2.17 -23.29 0.22
C GLN A 65 2.88 -23.74 -1.05
N ASP A 66 2.92 -22.88 -2.08
CA ASP A 66 3.41 -23.24 -3.41
C ASP A 66 4.90 -22.93 -3.61
N TYR A 67 5.48 -22.02 -2.81
CA TYR A 67 6.83 -21.51 -3.00
C TYR A 67 7.61 -21.44 -1.68
N SER A 68 8.94 -21.59 -1.77
CA SER A 68 9.86 -21.57 -0.63
C SER A 68 11.13 -20.76 -0.92
N GLY A 69 11.91 -20.48 0.13
CA GLY A 69 13.21 -19.81 -0.01
C GLY A 69 13.15 -18.52 -0.83
N VAL A 70 14.02 -18.41 -1.83
CA VAL A 70 14.15 -17.22 -2.69
C VAL A 70 12.90 -16.96 -3.54
N SER A 71 12.22 -18.01 -4.05
CA SER A 71 10.98 -17.84 -4.81
C SER A 71 9.88 -17.21 -3.97
N HIS A 72 9.71 -17.68 -2.73
CA HIS A 72 8.75 -17.13 -1.77
C HIS A 72 9.03 -15.63 -1.53
N ALA A 73 10.27 -15.25 -1.23
CA ALA A 73 10.59 -13.85 -0.97
C ALA A 73 10.36 -12.94 -2.19
N ALA A 74 10.76 -13.38 -3.39
CA ALA A 74 10.55 -12.65 -4.63
C ALA A 74 9.05 -12.42 -4.90
N LEU A 75 8.25 -13.48 -4.80
CA LEU A 75 6.82 -13.45 -5.07
C LEU A 75 6.05 -12.63 -4.01
N MET A 76 6.46 -12.69 -2.74
CA MET A 76 5.91 -11.81 -1.70
C MET A 76 6.24 -10.34 -1.96
N GLN A 77 7.47 -10.01 -2.38
CA GLN A 77 7.83 -8.63 -2.70
C GLN A 77 6.97 -8.08 -3.86
N VAL A 78 6.74 -8.89 -4.89
CA VAL A 78 5.85 -8.54 -6.02
C VAL A 78 4.41 -8.35 -5.53
N ALA A 79 3.87 -9.29 -4.77
CA ALA A 79 2.51 -9.22 -4.22
C ALA A 79 2.27 -7.96 -3.36
N ARG A 80 3.19 -7.67 -2.43
CA ARG A 80 3.18 -6.47 -1.59
C ARG A 80 3.17 -5.19 -2.42
N SER A 81 3.99 -5.15 -3.46
CA SER A 81 4.14 -3.96 -4.32
C SER A 81 2.87 -3.70 -5.11
N TRP A 82 2.21 -4.74 -5.61
CA TRP A 82 0.90 -4.63 -6.26
C TRP A 82 -0.20 -4.14 -5.32
N GLN A 83 -0.33 -4.74 -4.14
CA GLN A 83 -1.32 -4.31 -3.15
C GLN A 83 -1.12 -2.86 -2.74
N LYS A 84 0.14 -2.48 -2.51
CA LYS A 84 0.50 -1.10 -2.15
C LYS A 84 0.12 -0.13 -3.26
N LEU A 85 0.41 -0.46 -4.53
CA LEU A 85 0.04 0.37 -5.67
C LEU A 85 -1.48 0.55 -5.77
N ALA A 86 -2.24 -0.54 -5.74
CA ALA A 86 -3.71 -0.48 -5.86
C ALA A 86 -4.37 0.24 -4.68
N THR A 87 -3.84 0.09 -3.45
CA THR A 87 -4.31 0.84 -2.27
C THR A 87 -4.05 2.36 -2.41
N LEU A 88 -3.06 2.74 -3.21
CA LEU A 88 -2.69 4.13 -3.49
C LEU A 88 -3.28 4.64 -4.82
N ALA A 89 -4.31 3.99 -5.37
CA ALA A 89 -4.95 4.40 -6.62
C ALA A 89 -5.52 5.83 -6.58
N ASP A 90 -5.91 6.30 -5.39
CA ASP A 90 -6.44 7.64 -5.12
C ASP A 90 -5.42 8.58 -4.43
N ALA A 91 -4.18 8.13 -4.27
CA ALA A 91 -3.14 8.96 -3.68
C ALA A 91 -2.69 10.07 -4.65
N LYS A 92 -1.92 11.04 -4.13
CA LYS A 92 -1.27 12.03 -4.97
C LYS A 92 -0.37 11.35 -6.02
N PRO A 93 -0.23 11.93 -7.23
CA PRO A 93 0.52 11.31 -8.32
C PRO A 93 1.95 10.91 -7.95
N ASP A 94 2.66 11.70 -7.16
CA ASP A 94 4.02 11.40 -6.68
C ASP A 94 4.08 10.13 -5.82
N VAL A 95 3.14 9.97 -4.90
CA VAL A 95 3.03 8.80 -4.01
C VAL A 95 2.68 7.54 -4.80
N GLN A 96 1.74 7.66 -5.74
CA GLN A 96 1.38 6.57 -6.64
C GLN A 96 2.55 6.19 -7.55
N PHE A 97 3.27 7.17 -8.09
CA PHE A 97 4.42 6.94 -8.96
C PHE A 97 5.57 6.23 -8.22
N ALA A 98 5.82 6.61 -6.96
CA ALA A 98 6.79 5.92 -6.11
C ALA A 98 6.41 4.45 -5.85
N ALA A 99 5.12 4.16 -5.66
CA ALA A 99 4.63 2.79 -5.55
C ALA A 99 4.79 2.00 -6.85
N GLY A 100 4.55 2.65 -8.00
CA GLY A 100 4.79 2.08 -9.33
C GLY A 100 6.26 1.72 -9.57
N ASN A 101 7.19 2.62 -9.24
CA ASN A 101 8.63 2.33 -9.31
C ASN A 101 9.02 1.14 -8.42
N ARG A 102 8.42 1.03 -7.22
CA ARG A 102 8.66 -0.13 -6.34
C ARG A 102 8.17 -1.43 -6.97
N LEU A 103 7.04 -1.42 -7.65
CA LEU A 103 6.55 -2.57 -8.39
C LEU A 103 7.52 -2.95 -9.52
N THR A 104 8.02 -1.98 -10.29
CA THR A 104 9.05 -2.22 -11.32
C THR A 104 10.30 -2.88 -10.73
N ARG A 105 10.83 -2.35 -9.61
CA ARG A 105 11.95 -2.99 -8.89
C ARG A 105 11.64 -4.42 -8.45
N ALA A 106 10.43 -4.70 -7.98
CA ALA A 106 10.04 -6.05 -7.56
C ALA A 106 10.07 -7.03 -8.73
N PHE A 107 9.64 -6.61 -9.92
CA PHE A 107 9.80 -7.40 -11.14
C PHE A 107 11.27 -7.59 -11.52
N ASP A 108 12.05 -6.52 -11.55
CA ASP A 108 13.48 -6.60 -11.90
C ASP A 108 14.23 -7.54 -10.96
N CYS A 109 13.92 -7.47 -9.66
CA CYS A 109 14.42 -8.39 -8.66
C CYS A 109 14.02 -9.85 -8.96
N ALA A 110 12.73 -10.11 -9.19
CA ALA A 110 12.20 -11.45 -9.44
C ALA A 110 12.83 -12.11 -10.69
N TYR A 111 13.11 -11.32 -11.72
CA TYR A 111 13.75 -11.77 -12.96
C TYR A 111 15.28 -11.67 -12.95
N SER A 112 15.89 -11.20 -11.86
CA SER A 112 17.35 -11.11 -11.79
C SER A 112 17.99 -12.51 -11.87
N PRO A 113 19.15 -12.66 -12.53
CA PRO A 113 19.80 -13.96 -12.69
C PRO A 113 20.06 -14.68 -11.35
N GLY A 114 20.42 -13.93 -10.30
CA GLY A 114 20.67 -14.50 -8.97
C GLY A 114 19.41 -15.03 -8.31
N VAL A 115 18.26 -14.37 -8.49
CA VAL A 115 16.97 -14.83 -7.97
C VAL A 115 16.46 -16.04 -8.74
N LEU A 116 16.50 -16.01 -10.08
CA LEU A 116 16.08 -17.14 -10.91
C LEU A 116 16.91 -18.41 -10.62
N ALA A 117 18.24 -18.26 -10.52
CA ALA A 117 19.11 -19.39 -10.22
C ALA A 117 18.83 -20.00 -8.84
N ARG A 118 18.65 -19.18 -7.80
CA ARG A 118 18.42 -19.69 -6.42
C ARG A 118 17.00 -20.13 -6.15
N SER A 119 16.02 -19.59 -6.86
CA SER A 119 14.63 -20.06 -6.82
C SER A 119 14.42 -21.38 -7.57
N GLN A 120 15.41 -21.80 -8.38
CA GLN A 120 15.28 -22.95 -9.29
C GLN A 120 14.11 -22.79 -10.28
N MET A 121 13.71 -21.54 -10.56
CA MET A 121 12.62 -21.22 -11.50
C MET A 121 13.20 -20.71 -12.81
N GLY A 122 12.67 -21.20 -13.93
CA GLY A 122 12.90 -20.57 -15.22
C GLY A 122 12.18 -19.21 -15.31
N PRO A 123 12.59 -18.33 -16.25
CA PRO A 123 11.89 -17.05 -16.48
C PRO A 123 10.39 -17.21 -16.75
N GLN A 124 10.01 -18.27 -17.49
CA GLN A 124 8.61 -18.55 -17.82
C GLN A 124 7.82 -19.04 -16.60
N ASP A 125 8.43 -19.85 -15.73
CA ASP A 125 7.79 -20.31 -14.49
C ASP A 125 7.58 -19.15 -13.52
N MET A 126 8.57 -18.25 -13.41
CA MET A 126 8.46 -17.03 -12.62
C MET A 126 7.34 -16.13 -13.16
N TYR A 127 7.26 -15.97 -14.48
CA TYR A 127 6.15 -15.24 -15.11
C TYR A 127 4.79 -15.85 -14.79
N ALA A 128 4.65 -17.18 -14.91
CA ALA A 128 3.41 -17.88 -14.62
C ALA A 128 3.01 -17.77 -13.14
N ALA A 129 3.97 -17.87 -12.22
CA ALA A 129 3.74 -17.69 -10.79
C ALA A 129 3.25 -16.27 -10.47
N ILE A 130 3.92 -15.26 -11.01
CA ILE A 130 3.56 -13.85 -10.89
C ILE A 130 2.15 -13.59 -11.46
N ALA A 131 1.81 -14.16 -12.62
CA ALA A 131 0.49 -14.03 -13.23
C ALA A 131 -0.60 -14.62 -12.33
N ARG A 132 -0.38 -15.83 -11.80
CA ARG A 132 -1.29 -16.49 -10.84
C ARG A 132 -1.51 -15.63 -9.59
N ILE A 133 -0.44 -15.03 -9.04
CA ILE A 133 -0.52 -14.14 -7.89
C ILE A 133 -1.32 -12.88 -8.21
N ARG A 134 -1.12 -12.28 -9.40
CA ARG A 134 -1.92 -11.14 -9.85
C ARG A 134 -3.40 -11.50 -9.89
N ASP A 135 -3.75 -12.62 -10.51
CA ASP A 135 -5.14 -13.06 -10.62
C ASP A 135 -5.78 -13.31 -9.25
N ALA A 136 -5.02 -13.92 -8.32
CA ALA A 136 -5.48 -14.13 -6.96
C ALA A 136 -5.67 -12.82 -6.19
N LEU A 137 -4.73 -11.87 -6.29
CA LEU A 137 -4.81 -10.57 -5.64
C LEU A 137 -5.96 -9.72 -6.15
N PHE A 138 -6.21 -9.75 -7.46
CA PHE A 138 -7.19 -8.93 -8.14
C PHE A 138 -8.36 -9.77 -8.64
N ASP A 139 -8.90 -10.64 -7.77
CA ASP A 139 -9.99 -11.58 -8.01
C ASP A 139 -11.38 -10.94 -8.07
N THR A 140 -11.56 -9.79 -7.40
CA THR A 140 -12.84 -9.05 -7.36
C THR A 140 -12.85 -7.84 -8.29
N PRO A 141 -14.00 -7.41 -8.84
CA PRO A 141 -14.11 -6.22 -9.67
C PRO A 141 -13.52 -4.95 -9.03
N GLU A 142 -13.71 -4.74 -7.73
CA GLU A 142 -13.25 -3.55 -7.01
C GLU A 142 -11.72 -3.48 -6.97
N ARG A 143 -11.06 -4.61 -6.72
CA ARG A 143 -9.60 -4.74 -6.72
C ARG A 143 -9.03 -4.53 -8.12
N LYS A 144 -9.64 -5.12 -9.15
CA LYS A 144 -9.25 -4.91 -10.56
C LYS A 144 -9.34 -3.43 -10.93
N ALA A 145 -10.47 -2.78 -10.64
CA ALA A 145 -10.67 -1.37 -10.91
C ALA A 145 -9.65 -0.48 -10.19
N ALA A 146 -9.27 -0.82 -8.94
CA ALA A 146 -8.23 -0.08 -8.22
C ALA A 146 -6.86 -0.21 -8.88
N LEU A 147 -6.48 -1.40 -9.36
CA LEU A 147 -5.25 -1.59 -10.11
C LEU A 147 -5.27 -0.82 -11.43
N GLU A 148 -6.35 -0.95 -12.20
CA GLU A 148 -6.52 -0.25 -13.48
C GLU A 148 -6.41 1.27 -13.30
N LYS A 149 -7.03 1.80 -12.24
CA LYS A 149 -6.93 3.22 -11.89
C LYS A 149 -5.49 3.61 -11.54
N ALA A 150 -4.77 2.78 -10.80
CA ALA A 150 -3.38 3.04 -10.46
C ALA A 150 -2.44 2.98 -11.68
N GLU A 151 -2.67 2.04 -12.58
CA GLU A 151 -1.95 1.90 -13.85
C GLU A 151 -2.27 3.07 -14.80
N ALA A 152 -3.51 3.54 -14.85
CA ALA A 152 -3.93 4.70 -15.64
C ALA A 152 -3.30 6.01 -15.12
N GLY A 153 -3.14 6.15 -13.81
CA GLY A 153 -2.52 7.32 -13.17
C GLY A 153 -1.07 7.57 -13.58
N ARG A 154 -0.40 6.57 -14.18
CA ARG A 154 0.89 6.71 -14.84
C ARG A 154 0.89 7.71 -16.02
N GLY A 155 -0.24 7.83 -16.71
CA GLY A 155 -0.34 8.56 -17.97
C GLY A 155 0.72 8.08 -18.98
N THR A 156 1.47 9.02 -19.56
CA THR A 156 2.52 8.73 -20.55
C THR A 156 3.89 8.41 -19.94
N ARG A 157 4.09 8.63 -18.64
CA ARG A 157 5.40 8.51 -18.00
C ARG A 157 5.61 7.09 -17.48
N ALA A 158 6.45 6.28 -18.14
CA ALA A 158 6.78 4.94 -17.65
C ALA A 158 7.35 4.98 -16.22
N TRP A 159 6.95 4.02 -15.36
CA TRP A 159 7.61 3.81 -14.08
C TRP A 159 9.07 3.45 -14.31
N ALA A 160 9.94 3.99 -13.47
CA ALA A 160 11.37 3.84 -13.64
C ALA A 160 11.82 2.48 -13.10
N HIS A 161 12.70 1.83 -13.87
CA HIS A 161 13.65 0.88 -13.34
C HIS A 161 14.68 1.70 -12.57
N ASP A 162 14.86 1.39 -11.29
CA ASP A 162 16.04 1.82 -10.58
C ASP A 162 16.83 0.54 -10.26
N ASN A 163 18.15 0.59 -10.39
CA ASN A 163 19.01 -0.58 -10.17
C ASN A 163 19.17 -0.89 -8.68
N ALA A 164 18.20 -0.54 -7.83
CA ALA A 164 18.25 -0.87 -6.42
C ALA A 164 18.16 -2.39 -6.23
N PRO A 165 18.78 -2.92 -5.17
CA PRO A 165 18.70 -4.34 -4.85
C PRO A 165 17.27 -4.75 -4.47
N CYS A 166 17.05 -6.06 -4.47
CA CYS A 166 15.87 -6.69 -3.87
C CYS A 166 15.65 -6.22 -2.42
N ASP A 167 14.40 -6.24 -1.93
CA ASP A 167 14.09 -5.91 -0.52
C ASP A 167 14.54 -7.04 0.44
N PHE A 168 15.01 -8.16 -0.10
CA PHE A 168 15.61 -9.29 0.59
C PHE A 168 16.98 -9.60 -0.06
N ASP A 169 17.89 -10.24 0.68
CA ASP A 169 19.18 -10.67 0.13
C ASP A 169 19.08 -12.11 -0.38
N PRO A 170 19.03 -12.36 -1.71
CA PRO A 170 18.95 -13.72 -2.23
C PRO A 170 20.17 -14.56 -1.85
N ALA A 171 21.34 -13.93 -1.64
CA ALA A 171 22.59 -14.61 -1.32
C ALA A 171 22.62 -15.15 0.12
N ALA A 172 21.99 -14.42 1.05
CA ALA A 172 21.85 -14.81 2.46
C ALA A 172 20.72 -15.81 2.72
N MET A 173 19.79 -15.99 1.77
CA MET A 173 18.71 -16.96 1.90
C MET A 173 19.22 -18.38 1.60
N ALA A 174 18.94 -19.32 2.51
CA ALA A 174 19.14 -20.74 2.24
C ALA A 174 18.24 -21.18 1.07
N GLY A 175 18.84 -21.87 0.11
CA GLY A 175 18.15 -22.50 -1.02
C GLY A 175 17.55 -23.83 -0.61
#